data_AF-A0A845RAL9-F1
#
_entry.id   AF-A0A845RAL9-F1
#
_cell.length_a   1.000
_cell.length_b   1.000
_cell.length_c   1.000
_cell.angle_alpha   90.00
_cell.angle_beta   90.00
_cell.angle_gamma   90.00
#
_symmetry.space_group_name_H-M   'P 1'
#
loop_
_entity.id
_entity.type
_entity.pdbx_description
1 polymer ?
#
loop_
_entity_poly.entity_id
_entity_poly.type
_entity_poly.pdbx_seq_one_letter_code
_entity_poly.pdbx_strand_id
1 'polypeptide(L)'
;MGDLFRIDVVYSTQHWIFPTIIISILVILGLVILVTEGMGRVKAGKGFFTKPGRFFAENYDKVKLWGCVVLMVAYFFLLDKIGFTVCSIIFVFLFNTLFAGPARMKDVRYHVVSVIISVVSVLIISILFGTVFDITLPDGVCTIWIQSLGITIF
;
A
#
# COMPACT_ATOMS: atom_id res chain seq x y z
N MET A 1 -2.43 46.39 -8.24
CA MET A 1 -2.56 45.32 -7.24
C MET A 1 -3.16 44.03 -7.83
N GLY A 2 -3.08 43.79 -9.15
CA GLY A 2 -3.55 42.54 -9.78
C GLY A 2 -2.45 41.49 -9.96
N ASP A 3 -1.17 41.90 -9.90
CA ASP A 3 -0.04 41.02 -10.20
C ASP A 3 0.59 40.34 -8.98
N LEU A 4 0.21 40.72 -7.75
CA LEU A 4 0.73 40.11 -6.52
C LEU A 4 0.20 38.68 -6.30
N PHE A 5 -0.89 38.32 -6.98
CA PHE A 5 -1.55 37.00 -6.90
C PHE A 5 -1.46 36.20 -8.21
N ARG A 6 -0.72 36.67 -9.22
CA ARG A 6 -0.41 35.87 -10.41
C ARG A 6 0.73 34.92 -10.08
N ILE A 7 0.37 33.73 -9.60
CA ILE A 7 1.31 32.60 -9.53
C ILE A 7 1.50 32.11 -10.97
N ASP A 8 2.70 32.34 -11.52
CA ASP A 8 3.12 31.77 -12.80
C ASP A 8 3.38 30.28 -12.60
N VAL A 9 2.30 29.49 -12.62
CA VAL A 9 2.38 28.04 -12.51
C VAL A 9 2.83 27.52 -13.87
N VAL A 10 4.15 27.35 -14.00
CA VAL A 10 4.72 26.58 -15.11
C VAL A 10 4.16 25.16 -14.98
N TYR A 11 3.33 24.74 -15.96
CA TYR A 11 2.71 23.41 -15.98
C TYR A 11 3.72 22.28 -15.78
N SER A 12 4.96 22.46 -16.24
CA SER A 12 6.05 21.52 -16.07
C SER A 12 6.43 21.24 -14.61
N THR A 13 6.11 22.12 -13.65
CA THR A 13 6.47 21.97 -12.23
C THR A 13 5.27 21.58 -11.36
N GLN A 14 4.07 21.51 -11.93
CA GLN A 14 2.83 21.23 -11.19
C GLN A 14 2.87 19.87 -10.47
N HIS A 15 3.55 18.88 -11.03
CA HIS A 15 3.70 17.56 -10.43
C HIS A 15 4.52 17.56 -9.13
N TRP A 16 5.29 18.62 -8.84
CA TRP A 16 6.04 18.78 -7.58
C TRP A 16 5.21 19.37 -6.45
N ILE A 17 4.07 20.00 -6.75
CA ILE A 17 3.23 20.67 -5.76
C ILE A 17 2.73 19.65 -4.72
N PHE A 18 2.14 18.54 -5.19
CA PHE A 18 1.60 17.51 -4.31
C PHE A 18 2.70 16.86 -3.42
N PRO A 19 3.84 16.36 -3.96
CA PRO A 19 4.94 15.86 -3.15
C PRO A 19 5.43 16.87 -2.10
N THR A 20 5.58 18.13 -2.47
CA THR A 20 6.10 19.18 -1.57
C THR A 20 5.14 19.42 -0.40
N ILE A 21 3.84 19.49 -0.67
CA ILE A 21 2.82 19.64 0.37
C ILE A 21 2.84 18.43 1.30
N ILE A 22 2.83 17.21 0.76
CA ILE A 22 2.85 15.99 1.56
C ILE A 22 4.10 15.92 2.46
N ILE A 23 5.29 16.20 1.92
CA ILE A 23 6.54 16.23 2.69
C ILE A 23 6.45 17.27 3.81
N SER A 24 5.94 18.46 3.52
CA SER A 24 5.81 19.52 4.54
C SER A 24 4.89 19.11 5.70
N ILE A 25 3.75 18.46 5.40
CA ILE A 25 2.81 17.94 6.40
C ILE A 25 3.49 16.85 7.24
N LEU A 26 4.19 15.92 6.59
CA LEU A 26 4.90 14.84 7.27
C LEU A 26 5.99 15.35 8.21
N VAL A 27 6.74 16.39 7.81
CA VAL A 27 7.75 17.03 8.67
C VAL A 27 7.10 17.67 9.89
N ILE A 28 6.00 18.40 9.72
CA ILE A 28 5.27 19.02 10.83
C ILE A 28 4.75 17.96 11.79
N LEU A 29 4.11 16.90 11.30
CA LEU A 29 3.63 15.80 12.12
C LEU A 29 4.77 15.09 12.85
N GLY A 30 5.91 14.86 12.17
CA GLY A 30 7.10 14.29 12.77
C GLY A 30 7.63 15.14 13.93
N LEU A 31 7.68 16.48 13.76
CA LEU A 31 8.05 17.40 14.83
C LEU A 31 7.08 17.37 16.01
N VAL A 32 5.76 17.34 15.74
CA VAL A 32 4.73 17.23 16.79
C VAL A 32 4.91 15.94 17.60
N ILE A 33 5.16 14.81 16.94
CA ILE A 33 5.43 13.52 17.61
C ILE A 33 6.69 13.63 18.48
N LEU A 34 7.79 14.17 17.94
CA LEU A 34 9.04 14.34 18.69
C LEU A 34 8.86 15.21 19.94
N VAL A 35 8.11 16.30 19.84
CA VAL A 35 7.83 17.19 20.98
C VAL A 35 6.93 16.50 21.99
N THR A 36 5.85 15.85 21.56
CA THR A 36 4.88 15.19 22.48
C THR A 36 5.47 13.98 23.19
N GLU A 37 6.14 13.08 22.48
CA GLU A 37 6.87 11.95 23.07
C GLU A 37 8.04 12.42 23.93
N GLY A 38 8.79 13.41 23.45
CA GLY A 38 9.91 14.01 24.18
C GLY A 38 9.47 14.61 25.51
N MET A 39 8.40 15.42 25.50
CA MET A 39 7.81 16.01 26.71
C MET A 39 7.21 14.93 27.63
N GLY A 40 6.55 13.92 27.07
CA GLY A 40 6.00 12.79 27.84
C GLY A 40 7.09 12.01 28.58
N ARG A 41 8.24 11.79 27.93
CA ARG A 41 9.39 11.06 28.50
C ARG A 41 10.15 11.88 29.55
N VAL A 42 10.33 13.18 29.31
CA VAL A 42 10.92 14.10 30.30
C VAL A 42 10.04 14.19 31.54
N LYS A 43 8.71 14.29 31.39
CA LYS A 43 7.76 14.24 32.53
C LYS A 43 7.80 12.90 33.28
N ALA A 44 8.11 11.80 32.59
CA ALA A 44 8.28 10.48 33.20
C ALA A 44 9.69 10.24 33.79
N GLY A 45 10.55 11.26 33.86
CA GLY A 45 11.90 11.17 34.43
C GLY A 45 12.90 10.36 33.59
N LYS A 46 12.57 10.05 32.33
CA LYS A 46 13.46 9.32 31.40
C LYS A 46 14.17 10.32 30.49
N GLY A 47 15.46 10.11 30.24
CA GLY A 47 16.25 10.95 29.32
C GLY A 47 15.66 10.95 27.91
N PHE A 48 15.66 12.12 27.25
CA PHE A 48 15.09 12.35 25.92
C PHE A 48 15.65 11.38 24.84
N PHE A 49 16.92 11.02 24.96
CA PHE A 49 17.62 10.07 24.07
C PHE A 49 17.99 8.76 24.78
N THR A 50 17.07 8.18 25.55
CA THR A 50 17.24 6.80 26.03
C THR A 50 17.07 5.82 24.87
N LYS A 51 17.87 4.73 24.84
CA LYS A 51 17.83 3.71 23.79
C LYS A 51 16.36 3.35 23.50
N PRO A 52 15.92 3.40 22.22
CA PRO A 52 14.59 2.89 21.89
C PRO A 52 14.51 1.46 22.40
N GLY A 53 13.39 1.10 23.05
CA GLY A 53 13.15 -0.26 23.51
C GLY A 53 13.28 -1.29 22.37
N ARG A 54 13.25 -2.58 22.69
CA ARG A 54 13.32 -3.66 21.69
C ARG A 54 12.36 -3.34 20.52
N PHE A 55 12.90 -3.19 19.31
CA PHE A 55 12.14 -2.85 18.10
C PHE A 55 11.08 -3.91 17.77
N PHE A 56 11.35 -5.17 18.13
CA PHE A 56 10.41 -6.27 18.03
C PHE A 56 9.89 -6.68 19.41
N ALA A 57 8.59 -6.93 19.49
CA ALA A 57 7.98 -7.58 20.65
C ALA A 57 8.60 -8.97 20.87
N GLU A 58 8.69 -9.40 22.13
CA GLU A 58 9.41 -10.62 22.53
C GLU A 58 8.87 -11.91 21.88
N ASN A 59 7.57 -11.93 21.52
CA ASN A 59 6.90 -13.04 20.84
C ASN A 59 6.23 -12.60 19.53
N TYR A 60 6.92 -11.80 18.71
CA TYR A 60 6.37 -11.37 17.43
C TYR A 60 6.19 -12.56 16.45
N ASP A 61 5.16 -12.49 15.60
CA ASP A 61 4.85 -13.52 14.62
C ASP A 61 5.86 -13.46 13.45
N LYS A 62 6.96 -14.21 13.61
CA LYS A 62 8.07 -14.26 12.64
C LYS A 62 7.62 -14.71 11.26
N VAL A 63 6.66 -15.63 11.21
CA VAL A 63 6.16 -16.21 9.95
C VAL A 63 5.41 -15.14 9.15
N LYS A 64 4.50 -14.40 9.80
CA LYS A 64 3.79 -13.31 9.11
C LYS A 64 4.71 -12.18 8.71
N LEU A 65 5.67 -11.83 9.55
CA LEU A 65 6.60 -10.75 9.26
C LEU A 65 7.48 -11.08 8.05
N TRP A 66 8.22 -12.19 8.11
CA TRP A 66 9.11 -12.58 7.02
C TRP A 66 8.35 -13.03 5.79
N GLY A 67 7.20 -13.72 5.96
CA GLY A 67 6.32 -14.08 4.86
C GLY A 67 5.80 -12.86 4.11
N CYS A 68 5.46 -11.77 4.83
CA CYS A 68 5.00 -10.53 4.19
C CYS A 68 6.12 -9.88 3.37
N VAL A 69 7.33 -9.80 3.92
CA VAL A 69 8.50 -9.25 3.22
C VAL A 69 8.80 -10.07 1.95
N VAL A 70 8.84 -11.40 2.07
CA VAL A 70 9.11 -12.29 0.93
C VAL A 70 8.01 -12.18 -0.13
N LEU A 71 6.73 -12.21 0.26
CA LEU A 71 5.62 -12.05 -0.67
C LEU A 71 5.66 -10.68 -1.36
N MET A 72 5.99 -9.60 -0.65
CA MET A 72 6.08 -8.27 -1.25
C MET A 72 7.21 -8.18 -2.28
N VAL A 73 8.40 -8.71 -1.95
CA VAL A 73 9.53 -8.73 -2.89
C VAL A 73 9.18 -9.59 -4.11
N ALA A 74 8.62 -10.79 -3.90
CA ALA A 74 8.22 -11.68 -4.98
C ALA A 74 7.13 -11.06 -5.87
N TYR A 75 6.18 -10.32 -5.29
CA TYR A 75 5.13 -9.63 -6.05
C TYR A 75 5.73 -8.69 -7.07
N PHE A 76 6.66 -7.80 -6.68
CA PHE A 76 7.30 -6.87 -7.61
C PHE A 76 8.04 -7.58 -8.74
N PHE A 77 8.73 -8.70 -8.47
CA PHE A 77 9.43 -9.45 -9.50
C PHE A 77 8.50 -10.18 -10.49
N LEU A 78 7.32 -10.59 -10.04
CA LEU A 78 6.35 -11.33 -10.87
C LEU A 78 5.38 -10.41 -11.60
N LEU A 79 5.15 -9.20 -11.08
CA LEU A 79 4.23 -8.21 -11.62
C LEU A 79 4.55 -7.91 -13.10
N ASP A 80 5.81 -7.57 -13.40
CA ASP A 80 6.24 -7.24 -14.77
C ASP A 80 6.22 -8.45 -15.72
N LYS A 81 6.21 -9.68 -15.20
CA LYS A 81 6.28 -10.90 -16.02
C LYS A 81 4.90 -11.48 -16.35
N ILE A 82 3.97 -11.39 -15.41
CA ILE A 82 2.68 -12.07 -15.47
C ILE A 82 1.53 -11.09 -15.74
N GLY A 83 1.69 -9.82 -15.37
CA GLY A 83 0.65 -8.80 -15.42
C GLY A 83 -0.11 -8.64 -14.11
N PHE A 84 -0.75 -7.49 -13.95
CA PHE A 84 -1.38 -7.07 -12.71
C PHE A 84 -2.44 -8.05 -12.18
N THR A 85 -3.41 -8.47 -13.01
CA THR A 85 -4.57 -9.21 -12.49
C THR A 85 -4.23 -10.61 -12.01
N VAL A 86 -3.52 -11.41 -12.82
CA VAL A 86 -3.16 -12.78 -12.44
C VAL A 86 -2.19 -12.76 -11.26
N CYS A 87 -1.19 -11.87 -11.29
CA CYS A 87 -0.25 -11.72 -10.18
C CYS A 87 -0.99 -11.32 -8.90
N SER A 88 -1.83 -10.29 -8.95
CA SER A 88 -2.57 -9.80 -7.78
C SER A 88 -3.54 -10.83 -7.21
N ILE A 89 -4.24 -11.61 -8.04
CA ILE A 89 -5.13 -12.68 -7.54
C ILE A 89 -4.34 -13.68 -6.69
N ILE A 90 -3.19 -14.14 -7.21
CA ILE A 90 -2.33 -15.11 -6.51
C ILE A 90 -1.79 -14.49 -5.22
N PHE A 91 -1.24 -13.28 -5.27
CA PHE A 91 -0.62 -12.66 -4.10
C PHE A 91 -1.63 -12.23 -3.04
N VAL A 92 -2.81 -11.73 -3.41
CA VAL A 92 -3.89 -11.43 -2.46
C VAL A 92 -4.38 -12.70 -1.77
N PHE A 93 -4.53 -13.81 -2.51
CA PHE A 93 -4.86 -15.10 -1.94
C PHE A 93 -3.78 -15.58 -0.95
N LEU A 94 -2.48 -15.48 -1.33
CA LEU A 94 -1.36 -15.85 -0.46
C LEU A 94 -1.28 -14.97 0.78
N PHE A 95 -1.55 -13.66 0.68
CA PHE A 95 -1.58 -12.76 1.83
C PHE A 95 -2.74 -13.09 2.77
N ASN A 96 -3.95 -13.30 2.24
CA ASN A 96 -5.08 -13.75 3.06
C ASN A 96 -4.73 -15.03 3.81
N THR A 97 -4.11 -15.99 3.13
CA THR A 97 -3.66 -17.26 3.69
C THR A 97 -2.56 -17.08 4.74
N LEU A 98 -1.59 -16.20 4.50
CA LEU A 98 -0.49 -15.90 5.43
C LEU A 98 -1.01 -15.27 6.74
N PHE A 99 -2.00 -14.39 6.63
CA PHE A 99 -2.61 -13.73 7.79
C PHE A 99 -3.67 -14.59 8.49
N ALA A 100 -4.05 -15.72 7.91
CA ALA A 100 -4.94 -16.68 8.52
C ALA A 100 -4.35 -17.26 9.80
N GLY A 101 -5.21 -17.48 10.81
CA GLY A 101 -4.81 -18.22 12.00
C GLY A 101 -4.66 -19.72 11.68
N PRO A 102 -3.79 -20.47 12.38
CA PRO A 102 -3.57 -21.90 12.12
C PRO A 102 -4.85 -22.76 12.24
N ALA A 103 -5.83 -22.32 13.02
CA ALA A 103 -7.15 -22.96 13.10
C ALA A 103 -8.00 -22.74 11.83
N ARG A 104 -7.94 -21.55 11.22
CA ARG A 104 -8.70 -21.20 10.00
C ARG A 104 -8.08 -21.81 8.74
N MET A 105 -6.76 -22.01 8.73
CA MET A 105 -6.04 -22.65 7.63
C MET A 105 -6.45 -24.10 7.36
N LYS A 106 -6.98 -24.80 8.39
CA LYS A 106 -7.47 -26.17 8.25
C LYS A 106 -8.89 -26.24 7.67
N ASP A 107 -9.59 -25.12 7.62
CA ASP A 107 -10.96 -25.06 7.10
C ASP A 107 -10.95 -24.78 5.60
N VAL A 108 -11.57 -25.67 4.83
CA VAL A 108 -11.72 -25.53 3.37
C VAL A 108 -12.58 -24.30 3.04
N ARG A 109 -13.55 -23.95 3.88
CA ARG A 109 -14.41 -22.77 3.67
C ARG A 109 -13.60 -21.49 3.66
N TYR A 110 -12.56 -21.41 4.48
CA TYR A 110 -11.69 -20.25 4.54
C TYR A 110 -10.92 -20.06 3.24
N HIS A 111 -10.39 -21.13 2.66
CA HIS A 111 -9.68 -21.08 1.36
C HIS A 111 -10.62 -20.64 0.24
N VAL A 112 -11.84 -21.17 0.19
CA VAL A 112 -12.83 -20.77 -0.83
C VAL A 112 -13.17 -19.28 -0.71
N VAL A 113 -13.45 -18.80 0.50
CA VAL A 113 -13.75 -17.38 0.73
C VAL A 113 -12.55 -16.50 0.37
N SER A 114 -11.33 -16.93 0.70
CA SER A 114 -10.10 -16.23 0.35
C SER A 114 -9.91 -16.09 -1.17
N VAL A 115 -10.18 -17.16 -1.93
CA VAL A 115 -10.14 -17.14 -3.39
C VAL A 115 -11.18 -16.15 -3.94
N ILE A 116 -12.42 -16.22 -3.47
CA ILE A 116 -13.49 -15.31 -3.91
C ILE A 116 -13.09 -13.85 -3.66
N ILE A 117 -12.60 -13.54 -2.44
CA ILE A 117 -12.15 -12.19 -2.08
C ILE A 117 -11.01 -11.75 -3.00
N SER A 118 -10.04 -12.62 -3.29
CA SER A 118 -8.92 -12.26 -4.15
C SER A 118 -9.36 -11.91 -5.58
N VAL A 119 -10.27 -12.68 -6.16
CA VAL A 119 -10.79 -12.42 -7.50
C VAL A 119 -11.62 -11.13 -7.53
N VAL A 120 -12.58 -11.00 -6.60
CA VAL A 120 -13.48 -9.85 -6.57
C VAL A 120 -12.72 -8.55 -6.30
N SER A 121 -11.81 -8.55 -5.33
CA SER A 121 -11.04 -7.34 -4.99
C SER A 121 -10.15 -6.88 -6.14
N VAL A 122 -9.45 -7.81 -6.81
CA VAL A 122 -8.57 -7.48 -7.93
C VAL A 122 -9.36 -6.98 -9.13
N LEU A 123 -10.49 -7.58 -9.47
CA LEU A 123 -11.35 -7.10 -10.56
C LEU A 123 -11.89 -5.69 -10.28
N ILE A 124 -12.34 -5.42 -9.06
CA ILE A 124 -12.81 -4.08 -8.66
C ILE A 124 -11.69 -3.06 -8.80
N ILE A 125 -10.48 -3.38 -8.30
CA ILE A 125 -9.32 -2.48 -8.40
C ILE A 125 -8.95 -2.25 -9.86
N SER A 126 -8.89 -3.31 -10.67
CA SER A 126 -8.57 -3.20 -12.09
C SER A 126 -9.54 -2.28 -12.83
N ILE A 127 -10.85 -2.43 -12.59
CA ILE A 127 -11.87 -1.58 -13.20
C ILE A 127 -11.71 -0.15 -12.72
N LEU A 128 -11.55 0.06 -11.41
CA LEU A 128 -11.41 1.39 -10.82
C LEU A 128 -10.22 2.15 -11.41
N PHE A 129 -9.05 1.51 -11.55
CA PHE A 129 -7.88 2.15 -12.14
C PHE A 129 -8.01 2.35 -13.66
N GLY A 130 -8.56 1.35 -14.37
CA GLY A 130 -8.69 1.41 -15.83
C GLY A 130 -9.81 2.28 -16.36
N THR A 131 -10.88 2.48 -15.59
CA THR A 131 -12.08 3.19 -16.06
C THR A 131 -12.35 4.49 -15.31
N VAL A 132 -12.11 4.52 -13.99
CA VAL A 132 -12.40 5.72 -13.18
C VAL A 132 -11.19 6.65 -13.18
N PHE A 133 -9.98 6.09 -13.08
CA PHE A 133 -8.75 6.88 -13.06
C PHE A 133 -8.06 7.02 -14.41
N ASP A 134 -8.42 6.20 -15.41
CA ASP A 134 -7.77 6.18 -16.73
C ASP A 134 -6.25 5.99 -16.62
N ILE A 135 -5.82 5.17 -15.65
CA ILE A 135 -4.42 4.83 -15.39
C ILE A 135 -4.18 3.39 -15.82
N THR A 136 -3.15 3.18 -16.64
CA THR A 136 -2.71 1.86 -17.08
C THR A 136 -1.98 1.13 -15.95
N LEU A 137 -2.42 -0.07 -15.61
CA LEU A 137 -1.68 -1.01 -14.79
C LEU A 137 -0.80 -1.90 -15.69
N PRO A 138 0.23 -2.58 -15.16
CA PRO A 138 1.08 -3.43 -16.00
C PRO A 138 0.29 -4.56 -16.67
N ASP A 139 0.26 -4.50 -18.00
CA ASP A 139 -0.42 -5.45 -18.87
C ASP A 139 0.25 -6.83 -18.79
N GLY A 140 -0.55 -7.88 -18.94
CA GLY A 140 -0.01 -9.23 -19.03
C GLY A 140 -1.02 -10.24 -19.54
N VAL A 141 -1.01 -11.44 -18.95
CA VAL A 141 -1.65 -12.62 -19.55
C VAL A 141 -3.19 -12.52 -19.62
N CYS A 142 -3.81 -11.66 -18.81
CA CYS A 142 -5.28 -11.55 -18.74
C CYS A 142 -5.81 -10.12 -18.90
N THR A 143 -5.15 -9.31 -19.73
CA THR A 143 -5.64 -7.98 -20.09
C THR A 143 -6.77 -8.09 -21.12
N ILE A 144 -7.97 -7.62 -20.75
CA ILE A 144 -9.18 -7.60 -21.59
C ILE A 144 -9.65 -6.16 -21.73
N TRP A 145 -9.72 -5.69 -22.97
CA TRP A 145 -10.28 -4.39 -23.30
C TRP A 145 -11.65 -4.54 -23.97
N ILE A 146 -12.71 -4.11 -23.28
CA ILE A 146 -14.08 -4.20 -23.79
C ILE A 146 -14.48 -2.84 -24.38
N GLN A 147 -14.23 -2.68 -25.68
CA GLN A 147 -14.58 -1.48 -26.46
C GLN A 147 -16.04 -1.04 -26.31
N SER A 148 -16.96 -2.00 -26.16
CA SER A 148 -18.40 -1.75 -26.06
C SER A 148 -18.83 -1.03 -24.77
N LEU A 149 -18.04 -1.11 -23.71
CA LEU A 149 -18.39 -0.56 -22.39
C LEU A 149 -17.37 0.46 -21.87
N GLY A 150 -16.27 0.69 -22.60
CA GLY A 150 -15.15 1.51 -22.13
C GLY A 150 -14.47 0.91 -20.90
N ILE A 151 -14.58 -0.41 -20.70
CA ILE A 151 -14.04 -1.10 -19.52
C ILE A 151 -12.70 -1.73 -19.87
N THR A 152 -11.69 -1.41 -19.06
CA THR A 152 -10.36 -2.02 -19.12
C THR A 152 -10.16 -2.92 -17.91
N ILE A 153 -9.92 -4.21 -18.15
CA ILE A 153 -9.44 -5.15 -17.16
C ILE A 153 -7.99 -5.46 -17.52
N PHE A 154 -7.05 -5.21 -16.62
CA PHE A 154 -5.62 -5.44 -16.82
C PHE A 154 -5.23 -6.88 -16.58
#